data_AF-A0A7V9YXA9-F1
#
_entry.id   AF-A0A7V9YXA9-F1
#
_cell.length_a   1.000
_cell.length_b   1.000
_cell.length_c   1.000
_cell.angle_alpha   90.00
_cell.angle_beta   90.00
_cell.angle_gamma   90.00
#
_symmetry.space_group_name_H-M   'P 1'
#
loop_
_entity.id
_entity.type
_entity.pdbx_description
1 polymer ?
#
loop_
_entity_poly.entity_id
_entity_poly.type
_entity_poly.pdbx_seq_one_letter_code
_entity_poly.pdbx_strand_id
1 'polypeptide(L)'
;MVSYVVFFGLILVGIVFFVLDLRRPRPQTDLIDRERLKCESPIERRLYDTLRIQGYYVKTQVPCGKYRIDLALPTYKIAIECDGRAYHSTPKQRAHDRRKDAYLRKNGWRVLRFSGRMIYQDLSAVIERIEEEVNG
;
A
#
# COMPACT_ATOMS: atom_id res chain seq x y z
N MET A 1 -3.90 21.61 42.51
CA MET A 1 -2.88 20.66 42.02
C MET A 1 -3.43 19.73 40.93
N VAL A 2 -4.57 19.06 41.14
CA VAL A 2 -5.18 18.13 40.15
C VAL A 2 -5.51 18.79 38.80
N SER A 3 -5.96 20.05 38.78
CA SER A 3 -6.33 20.79 37.57
C SER A 3 -5.17 21.00 36.59
N TYR A 4 -3.97 21.27 37.09
CA TYR A 4 -2.78 21.48 36.25
C TYR A 4 -2.29 20.18 35.63
N VAL A 5 -2.33 19.07 36.38
CA VAL A 5 -1.91 17.75 35.87
C VAL A 5 -2.80 17.31 34.71
N VAL A 6 -4.11 17.52 34.82
CA VAL A 6 -5.06 17.22 33.73
C VAL A 6 -4.82 18.14 32.52
N PHE A 7 -4.64 19.45 32.74
CA PHE A 7 -4.41 20.42 31.68
C PHE A 7 -3.12 20.14 30.89
N PHE A 8 -1.99 19.94 31.57
CA PHE A 8 -0.72 19.60 30.92
C PHE A 8 -0.74 18.21 30.30
N GLY A 9 -1.48 17.26 30.88
CA GLY A 9 -1.71 15.94 30.29
C GLY A 9 -2.43 16.02 28.94
N LEU A 10 -3.50 16.81 28.84
CA LEU A 10 -4.23 17.03 27.59
C LEU A 10 -3.38 17.73 26.52
N ILE A 11 -2.57 18.71 26.92
CA ILE A 11 -1.63 19.37 26.01
C ILE A 11 -0.58 18.38 25.51
N LEU A 12 0.01 17.57 26.38
CA LEU A 12 1.01 16.57 25.99
C LEU A 12 0.42 15.56 25.00
N VAL A 13 -0.79 15.07 25.28
CA VAL A 13 -1.50 14.16 24.37
C VAL A 13 -1.76 14.83 23.02
N GLY A 14 -2.22 16.09 23.01
CA GLY A 14 -2.41 16.87 21.79
C GLY A 14 -1.11 17.08 21.00
N ILE A 15 0.00 17.37 21.68
CA ILE A 15 1.32 17.51 21.06
C ILE A 15 1.79 16.17 20.49
N VAL A 16 1.59 15.06 21.20
CA VAL A 16 1.92 13.72 20.70
C VAL A 16 1.11 13.41 19.45
N PHE A 17 -0.21 13.62 19.46
CA PHE A 17 -1.05 13.44 18.26
C PHE A 17 -0.61 14.35 17.12
N PHE A 18 -0.29 15.61 17.40
CA PHE A 18 0.19 16.55 16.39
C PHE A 18 1.54 16.13 15.80
N VAL A 19 2.49 15.67 16.63
CA VAL A 19 3.79 15.16 16.18
C VAL A 19 3.63 13.86 15.37
N LEU A 20 2.70 12.98 15.76
CA LEU A 20 2.38 11.77 15.00
C LEU A 20 1.73 12.11 13.65
N ASP A 21 0.87 13.12 13.58
CA ASP A 21 0.28 13.60 12.34
C ASP A 21 1.31 14.28 11.42
N LEU A 22 2.24 15.06 11.98
CA LEU A 22 3.35 15.67 11.23
C LEU A 22 4.32 14.65 10.63
N ARG A 23 4.36 13.41 11.16
CA ARG A 23 5.13 12.31 10.56
C ARG A 23 4.41 11.66 9.39
N ARG A 24 3.12 11.92 9.18
CA ARG A 24 2.42 11.43 7.99
C ARG A 24 2.98 12.16 6.77
N PRO A 25 3.43 11.44 5.73
CA PRO A 25 3.86 12.07 4.50
C PRO A 25 2.69 12.90 3.96
N ARG A 26 2.88 14.21 3.77
CA ARG A 26 1.89 15.00 3.04
C ARG A 26 1.76 14.41 1.64
N PRO A 27 0.55 14.19 1.12
CA PRO A 27 0.38 13.74 -0.25
C PRO A 27 1.07 14.75 -1.16
N GLN A 28 2.15 14.29 -1.80
CA GLN A 28 2.93 15.11 -2.71
C GLN A 28 2.09 15.28 -3.97
N THR A 29 1.41 16.42 -4.08
CA THR A 29 0.69 16.84 -5.28
C THR A 29 1.68 17.40 -6.28
N ASP A 30 2.54 16.54 -6.82
CA ASP A 30 3.23 16.87 -8.06
C ASP A 30 2.13 17.12 -9.11
N LEU A 31 2.21 18.23 -9.86
CA LEU A 31 1.23 18.56 -10.91
C LEU A 31 1.04 17.42 -11.93
N ILE A 32 2.05 16.55 -12.04
CA ILE A 32 2.01 15.29 -12.78
C ILE A 32 2.51 14.18 -11.85
N ASP A 33 1.57 13.36 -11.37
CA ASP A 33 1.92 12.15 -10.62
C ASP A 33 2.48 11.08 -11.58
N ARG A 34 3.82 11.05 -11.70
CA ARG A 34 4.54 10.13 -12.59
C ARG A 34 4.37 8.67 -12.19
N GLU A 35 4.18 8.37 -10.91
CA GLU A 35 3.96 6.99 -10.45
C GLU A 35 2.56 6.53 -10.84
N ARG A 36 1.55 7.41 -10.71
CA ARG A 36 0.19 7.13 -11.19
C ARG A 36 0.13 6.85 -12.69
N LEU A 37 0.93 7.57 -13.50
CA LEU A 37 0.99 7.38 -14.95
C LEU A 37 1.54 6.01 -15.37
N LYS A 38 2.34 5.36 -14.52
CA LYS A 38 2.87 4.02 -14.78
C LYS A 38 1.83 2.91 -14.53
N CYS A 39 0.70 3.21 -13.89
CA CYS A 39 -0.33 2.20 -13.63
C CYS A 39 -0.91 1.68 -14.95
N GLU A 40 -0.84 0.37 -15.15
CA GLU A 40 -1.19 -0.30 -16.40
C GLU A 40 -2.68 -0.71 -16.44
N SER A 41 -3.39 -0.60 -15.31
CA SER A 41 -4.80 -0.97 -15.21
C SER A 41 -5.64 -0.01 -14.35
N PRO A 42 -6.98 0.05 -14.56
CA PRO A 42 -7.88 0.83 -13.70
C PRO A 42 -7.88 0.39 -12.23
N ILE A 43 -7.68 -0.92 -11.97
CA ILE A 43 -7.62 -1.46 -10.59
C ILE A 43 -6.35 -0.99 -9.87
N GLU A 44 -5.20 -0.95 -10.56
CA GLU A 44 -3.97 -0.38 -10.00
C GLU A 44 -4.15 1.10 -9.70
N ARG A 45 -4.71 1.90 -10.62
CA ARG A 45 -4.94 3.34 -10.39
C ARG A 45 -5.83 3.58 -9.19
N ARG A 46 -6.93 2.82 -9.07
CA ARG A 46 -7.86 2.94 -7.95
C ARG A 46 -7.16 2.67 -6.62
N LEU A 47 -6.43 1.57 -6.51
CA LEU A 47 -5.71 1.24 -5.28
C LEU A 47 -4.56 2.22 -4.99
N TYR A 48 -3.82 2.63 -6.02
CA TYR A 48 -2.77 3.65 -5.92
C TYR A 48 -3.32 4.96 -5.36
N ASP A 49 -4.41 5.49 -5.95
CA ASP A 49 -5.02 6.76 -5.55
C ASP A 49 -5.45 6.71 -4.08
N THR A 50 -6.08 5.61 -3.66
CA THR A 50 -6.48 5.41 -2.26
C THR A 50 -5.29 5.33 -1.32
N LEU A 51 -4.25 4.57 -1.64
CA LEU A 51 -3.04 4.49 -0.82
C LEU A 51 -2.35 5.86 -0.69
N ARG A 52 -2.30 6.65 -1.78
CA ARG A 52 -1.76 8.01 -1.74
C ARG A 52 -2.58 8.95 -0.86
N ILE A 53 -3.91 8.87 -0.92
CA ILE A 53 -4.82 9.62 -0.03
C ILE A 53 -4.58 9.26 1.44
N GLN A 54 -4.33 7.99 1.74
CA GLN A 54 -3.97 7.51 3.09
C GLN A 54 -2.55 7.91 3.53
N GLY A 55 -1.81 8.67 2.70
CA GLY A 55 -0.48 9.17 3.04
C GLY A 55 0.66 8.17 2.78
N TYR A 56 0.40 7.05 2.11
CA TYR A 56 1.45 6.10 1.80
C TYR A 56 2.40 6.61 0.70
N TYR A 57 3.68 6.29 0.85
CA TYR A 57 4.65 6.41 -0.23
C TYR A 57 4.57 5.18 -1.12
N VAL A 58 3.91 5.35 -2.28
CA VAL A 58 3.65 4.28 -3.25
C VAL A 58 4.57 4.45 -4.45
N LYS A 59 5.20 3.36 -4.90
CA LYS A 59 5.87 3.28 -6.21
C LYS A 59 5.15 2.30 -7.10
N THR A 60 5.10 2.56 -8.39
CA THR A 60 4.37 1.74 -9.36
C THR A 60 5.35 1.06 -10.33
N GLN A 61 5.05 -0.17 -10.73
CA GLN A 61 5.82 -0.93 -11.72
C GLN A 61 7.31 -1.10 -11.32
N VAL A 62 7.56 -1.44 -10.05
CA VAL A 62 8.92 -1.52 -9.47
C VAL A 62 9.65 -2.78 -9.93
N PRO A 63 10.84 -2.70 -10.55
CA PRO A 63 11.59 -3.87 -10.97
C PRO A 63 12.14 -4.66 -9.77
N CYS A 64 12.06 -5.99 -9.86
CA CYS A 64 12.67 -6.92 -8.92
C CYS A 64 13.21 -8.12 -9.71
N GLY A 65 14.49 -8.03 -10.12
CA GLY A 65 15.10 -9.00 -11.03
C GLY A 65 14.35 -9.07 -12.35
N LYS A 66 13.93 -10.28 -12.74
CA LYS A 66 13.13 -10.51 -13.95
C LYS A 66 11.63 -10.23 -13.80
N TYR A 67 11.18 -9.88 -12.60
CA TYR A 67 9.79 -9.58 -12.30
C TYR A 67 9.62 -8.09 -12.00
N ARG A 68 8.35 -7.66 -11.96
CA ARG A 68 7.96 -6.29 -11.66
C ARG A 68 6.79 -6.30 -10.70
N ILE A 69 6.83 -5.46 -9.69
CA ILE A 69 5.77 -5.30 -8.68
C ILE A 69 4.81 -4.24 -9.18
N ASP A 70 3.51 -4.51 -9.16
CA ASP A 70 2.51 -3.57 -9.68
C ASP A 70 2.49 -2.28 -8.85
N LEU A 71 2.32 -2.43 -7.53
CA LEU A 71 2.42 -1.34 -6.55
C LEU A 71 3.31 -1.76 -5.38
N ALA A 72 4.22 -0.92 -4.96
CA ALA A 72 5.11 -1.17 -3.83
C ALA A 72 4.93 -0.10 -2.76
N LEU A 73 4.98 -0.52 -1.50
CA LEU A 73 5.21 0.34 -0.34
C LEU A 73 6.64 0.12 0.15
N PRO A 74 7.64 0.87 -0.38
CA PRO A 74 9.05 0.54 -0.18
C PRO A 74 9.47 0.60 1.29
N THR A 75 8.91 1.53 2.06
CA THR A 75 9.16 1.73 3.49
C THR A 75 8.86 0.47 4.30
N TYR A 76 7.82 -0.27 3.93
CA TYR A 76 7.35 -1.46 4.65
C TYR A 76 7.74 -2.77 3.99
N LYS A 77 8.49 -2.72 2.88
CA LYS A 77 8.81 -3.87 2.01
C LYS A 77 7.57 -4.68 1.63
N ILE A 78 6.46 -4.00 1.32
CA ILE A 78 5.23 -4.64 0.84
C ILE A 78 5.15 -4.50 -0.68
N ALA A 79 4.96 -5.62 -1.35
CA ALA A 79 4.66 -5.74 -2.78
C ALA A 79 3.17 -6.07 -2.93
N ILE A 80 2.44 -5.24 -3.65
CA ILE A 80 1.00 -5.35 -3.88
C ILE A 80 0.78 -5.68 -5.36
N GLU A 81 0.06 -6.76 -5.60
CA GLU A 81 -0.24 -7.31 -6.92
C GLU A 81 -1.74 -7.20 -7.20
N CYS A 82 -2.09 -6.57 -8.33
CA CYS A 82 -3.47 -6.30 -8.72
C CYS A 82 -3.93 -7.32 -9.77
N ASP A 83 -4.63 -8.37 -9.34
CA ASP A 83 -5.03 -9.48 -10.22
C ASP A 83 -6.42 -9.24 -10.84
N GLY A 84 -6.43 -8.74 -12.08
CA GLY A 84 -7.65 -8.63 -12.89
C GLY A 84 -8.18 -9.95 -13.44
N ARG A 85 -7.46 -11.07 -13.29
CA ARG A 85 -7.75 -12.38 -13.94
C ARG A 85 -8.01 -13.51 -12.95
N ALA A 86 -8.22 -13.22 -11.67
CA ALA A 86 -8.35 -14.23 -10.61
C ALA A 86 -9.25 -15.44 -10.97
N TYR A 87 -10.35 -15.22 -11.70
CA TYR A 87 -11.32 -16.27 -12.09
C TYR A 87 -11.11 -16.91 -13.47
N HIS A 88 -10.20 -16.40 -14.31
CA HIS A 88 -9.94 -16.90 -15.67
C HIS A 88 -8.47 -17.24 -15.91
N SER A 89 -7.72 -17.56 -14.85
CA SER A 89 -6.31 -17.93 -14.98
C SER A 89 -6.13 -19.34 -15.56
N THR A 90 -5.15 -19.51 -16.43
CA THR A 90 -4.68 -20.82 -16.90
C THR A 90 -3.71 -21.45 -15.88
N PRO A 91 -3.49 -22.78 -15.90
CA PRO A 91 -2.47 -23.41 -15.05
C PRO A 91 -1.07 -22.80 -15.22
N LYS A 92 -0.71 -22.40 -16.44
CA LYS A 92 0.57 -21.74 -16.77
C LYS A 92 0.70 -20.37 -16.10
N GLN A 93 -0.36 -19.56 -16.12
CA GLN A 93 -0.38 -18.26 -15.44
C GLN A 93 -0.24 -18.43 -13.93
N ARG A 94 -1.03 -19.33 -13.31
CA ARG A 94 -0.91 -19.62 -11.87
C ARG A 94 0.50 -20.08 -11.48
N ALA A 95 1.14 -20.93 -12.30
CA ALA A 95 2.52 -21.36 -12.07
C ALA A 95 3.54 -20.23 -12.26
N HIS A 96 3.28 -19.28 -13.16
CA HIS A 96 4.07 -18.06 -13.29
C HIS A 96 3.94 -17.17 -12.05
N ASP A 97 2.72 -16.92 -11.58
CA ASP A 97 2.44 -16.03 -10.45
C ASP A 97 3.01 -16.61 -9.14
N ARG A 98 2.89 -17.93 -8.92
CA ARG A 98 3.58 -18.59 -7.79
C ARG A 98 5.10 -18.40 -7.82
N ARG A 99 5.72 -18.45 -9.00
CA ARG A 99 7.18 -18.23 -9.14
C ARG A 99 7.54 -16.77 -8.91
N LYS A 100 6.72 -15.83 -9.40
CA LYS A 100 6.87 -14.39 -9.12
C LYS A 100 6.80 -14.15 -7.62
N ASP A 101 5.73 -14.59 -6.96
CA ASP A 101 5.52 -14.38 -5.53
C ASP A 101 6.66 -14.99 -4.69
N ALA A 102 7.10 -16.21 -5.01
CA ALA A 102 8.24 -16.84 -4.33
C ALA A 102 9.54 -16.05 -4.53
N TYR A 103 9.78 -15.53 -5.73
CA TYR A 103 10.95 -14.70 -6.02
C TYR A 103 10.91 -13.39 -5.23
N LEU A 104 9.76 -12.70 -5.22
CA LEU A 104 9.60 -11.45 -4.47
C LEU A 104 9.82 -11.67 -2.97
N ARG A 105 9.23 -12.73 -2.39
CA ARG A 105 9.45 -13.11 -0.98
C ARG A 105 10.91 -13.40 -0.68
N LYS A 106 11.60 -14.15 -1.54
CA LYS A 106 13.05 -14.39 -1.41
C LYS A 106 13.88 -13.10 -1.42
N ASN A 107 13.41 -12.06 -2.10
CA ASN A 107 14.04 -10.73 -2.14
C ASN A 107 13.53 -9.79 -1.03
N GLY A 108 12.92 -10.33 0.03
CA GLY A 108 12.54 -9.60 1.23
C GLY A 108 11.23 -8.83 1.12
N TRP A 109 10.40 -9.10 0.11
CA TRP A 109 9.07 -8.49 -0.02
C TRP A 109 7.98 -9.32 0.64
N ARG A 110 7.11 -8.68 1.42
CA ARG A 110 5.81 -9.23 1.78
C ARG A 110 4.85 -9.04 0.61
N VAL A 111 4.35 -10.14 0.05
CA VAL A 111 3.53 -10.11 -1.17
C VAL A 111 2.06 -10.24 -0.81
N LEU A 112 1.29 -9.20 -1.14
CA LEU A 112 -0.16 -9.15 -1.04
C LEU A 112 -0.74 -9.15 -2.46
N ARG A 113 -1.74 -9.99 -2.71
CA ARG A 113 -2.41 -10.07 -4.01
C ARG A 113 -3.90 -9.83 -3.81
N PHE A 114 -4.43 -8.84 -4.52
CA PHE A 114 -5.85 -8.50 -4.48
C PHE A 114 -6.48 -8.70 -5.85
N SER A 115 -7.63 -9.38 -5.88
CA SER A 115 -8.41 -9.48 -7.10
C SER A 115 -9.00 -8.11 -7.45
N GLY A 116 -9.17 -7.83 -8.74
CA GLY A 116 -9.88 -6.62 -9.19
C GLY A 116 -11.28 -6.51 -8.58
N ARG A 117 -11.95 -7.64 -8.34
CA ARG A 117 -13.24 -7.69 -7.65
C ARG A 117 -13.17 -7.12 -6.24
N MET A 118 -12.19 -7.53 -5.43
CA MET A 118 -12.00 -6.98 -4.07
C MET A 118 -11.73 -5.48 -4.11
N ILE A 119 -10.83 -5.02 -5.00
CA ILE A 119 -10.48 -3.60 -5.14
C ILE A 119 -11.71 -2.74 -5.53
N TYR A 120 -12.63 -3.28 -6.31
CA TYR A 120 -13.86 -2.57 -6.69
C TYR A 120 -14.98 -2.65 -5.66
N GLN A 121 -15.21 -3.83 -5.08
CA GLN A 121 -16.38 -4.10 -4.23
C GLN A 121 -16.13 -3.78 -2.75
N ASP A 122 -14.92 -4.00 -2.27
CA ASP A 122 -14.58 -3.84 -0.85
C ASP A 122 -13.16 -3.31 -0.70
N LEU A 123 -12.99 -2.05 -1.09
CA LEU A 123 -11.70 -1.37 -1.02
C LEU A 123 -11.28 -1.15 0.46
N SER A 124 -12.23 -0.99 1.37
CA SER A 124 -11.99 -0.92 2.81
C SER A 124 -11.24 -2.13 3.33
N ALA A 125 -11.73 -3.34 3.06
CA ALA A 125 -11.07 -4.57 3.50
C ALA A 125 -9.67 -4.73 2.88
N VAL A 126 -9.47 -4.27 1.64
CA VAL A 126 -8.15 -4.26 1.00
C VAL A 126 -7.18 -3.35 1.76
N ILE A 127 -7.61 -2.14 2.14
CA ILE A 127 -6.78 -1.20 2.90
C ILE A 127 -6.52 -1.71 4.32
N GLU A 128 -7.54 -2.21 5.01
CA GLU A 128 -7.39 -2.81 6.35
C GLU A 128 -6.35 -3.93 6.34
N ARG A 129 -6.41 -4.82 5.33
CA ARG A 129 -5.41 -5.88 5.19
C ARG A 129 -3.99 -5.35 4.94
N ILE A 130 -3.86 -4.27 4.18
CA ILE A 130 -2.55 -3.62 3.96
C ILE A 130 -2.06 -2.99 5.27
N GLU A 131 -2.95 -2.38 6.05
CA GLU A 131 -2.64 -1.75 7.34
C GLU A 131 -2.21 -2.77 8.40
N GLU A 132 -2.86 -3.94 8.46
CA GLU A 132 -2.42 -5.07 9.31
C GLU A 132 -0.96 -5.44 9.03
N GLU A 133 -0.59 -5.50 7.75
CA GLU A 133 0.78 -5.83 7.34
C GLU A 133 1.74 -4.67 7.54
N VAL A 134 1.28 -3.42 7.48
CA VAL A 134 2.11 -2.25 7.82
C VAL A 134 2.45 -2.23 9.31
N ASN A 135 1.53 -2.65 10.16
CA ASN A 135 1.66 -2.59 11.62
C ASN A 135 2.28 -3.84 12.26
N GLY A 136 2.32 -4.97 11.55
CA GLY A 136 3.00 -6.20 11.96
C GLY A 136 4.47 -6.25 11.54
#